data_AF-A0A3T0RQE4-F1
#
_entry.id   AF-A0A3T0RQE4-F1
#
_cell.length_a   1.000
_cell.length_b   1.000
_cell.length_c   1.000
_cell.angle_alpha   90.00
_cell.angle_beta   90.00
_cell.angle_gamma   90.00
#
_symmetry.space_group_name_H-M   'P 1'
#
loop_
_entity.id
_entity.type
_entity.pdbx_description
1 polymer ?
#
loop_
_entity_poly.entity_id
_entity_poly.type
_entity_poly.pdbx_seq_one_letter_code
_entity_poly.pdbx_strand_id
1 'polypeptide(L)'
;MKLTTLLQKHDATHAKGLSLSLGDGYLVENNAVYGAVRKKAQALDFKFSANPTLEYLAFPMSQLENILSAKTIYFQNNSTILSEIDQKIPQQIEWDHIGGNLKANYTFHESCHAIARTISNRLGLAAATSQKTKLVTMLLEESFANTCEFMAIHDAADATHKTFLEVNSFFTKFDDRTHLRNLVQEVGFKKVFKFMMFAYLHSNFLNEHFSSQEFTRVTKLTFDHKALKNLSKNAFELSPGFRFNTTELYLRFNGIKEPVLDALAFDYLAVIEQDPTFLKLINELTEIF
;
A
#
# COMPACT_ATOMS: atom_id res chain seq x y z
N MET A 1 18.89 -16.82 4.18
CA MET A 1 17.86 -17.90 4.06
C MET A 1 18.02 -18.60 2.72
N LYS A 2 17.88 -19.94 2.63
CA LYS A 2 18.06 -20.68 1.37
C LYS A 2 16.88 -20.49 0.42
N LEU A 3 17.15 -20.38 -0.89
CA LEU A 3 16.11 -20.26 -1.92
C LEU A 3 15.15 -21.45 -1.90
N THR A 4 15.68 -22.67 -1.80
CA THR A 4 14.88 -23.90 -1.71
C THR A 4 13.82 -23.83 -0.60
N THR A 5 14.16 -23.24 0.56
CA THR A 5 13.21 -23.08 1.68
C THR A 5 12.07 -22.13 1.33
N LEU A 6 12.35 -21.03 0.63
CA LEU A 6 11.33 -20.11 0.15
C LEU A 6 10.41 -20.78 -0.87
N LEU A 7 10.98 -21.49 -1.84
CA LEU A 7 10.20 -22.19 -2.87
C LEU A 7 9.30 -23.26 -2.26
N GLN A 8 9.78 -24.05 -1.31
CA GLN A 8 8.95 -25.03 -0.60
C GLN A 8 7.74 -24.38 0.11
N LYS A 9 7.94 -23.20 0.72
CA LYS A 9 6.85 -22.45 1.38
C LYS A 9 5.86 -21.85 0.37
N HIS A 10 6.36 -21.38 -0.77
CA HIS A 10 5.53 -20.92 -1.87
C HIS A 10 4.71 -22.07 -2.47
N ASP A 11 5.34 -23.20 -2.79
CA ASP A 11 4.68 -24.36 -3.39
C ASP A 11 3.61 -24.96 -2.46
N ALA A 12 3.82 -24.94 -1.14
CA ALA A 12 2.82 -25.39 -0.17
C ALA A 12 1.53 -24.54 -0.18
N THR A 13 1.58 -23.32 -0.72
CA THR A 13 0.49 -22.34 -0.67
C THR A 13 0.08 -21.82 -2.05
N HIS A 14 0.71 -22.27 -3.14
CA HIS A 14 0.52 -21.71 -4.48
C HIS A 14 -0.94 -21.73 -4.97
N ALA A 15 -1.72 -22.75 -4.58
CA ALA A 15 -3.13 -22.89 -4.93
C ALA A 15 -4.05 -21.86 -4.25
N LYS A 16 -3.56 -21.15 -3.22
CA LYS A 16 -4.32 -20.15 -2.45
C LYS A 16 -4.17 -18.73 -2.99
N GLY A 17 -3.26 -18.51 -3.94
CA GLY A 17 -2.97 -17.18 -4.48
C GLY A 17 -2.51 -17.22 -5.93
N LEU A 18 -1.71 -16.23 -6.31
CA LEU A 18 -1.11 -16.17 -7.64
C LEU A 18 0.10 -17.11 -7.71
N SER A 19 -0.10 -18.30 -8.26
CA SER A 19 0.94 -19.34 -8.32
C SER A 19 2.23 -18.91 -9.04
N LEU A 20 2.17 -17.91 -9.93
CA LEU A 20 3.37 -17.40 -10.61
C LEU A 20 4.07 -16.25 -9.85
N SER A 21 3.46 -15.72 -8.78
CA SER A 21 4.02 -14.69 -7.90
C SER A 21 4.58 -15.32 -6.63
N LEU A 22 5.91 -15.25 -6.44
CA LEU A 22 6.59 -15.81 -5.28
C LEU A 22 5.95 -15.31 -3.98
N GLY A 23 5.57 -16.24 -3.12
CA GLY A 23 5.03 -15.93 -1.78
C GLY A 23 3.59 -15.40 -1.72
N ASP A 24 2.92 -15.15 -2.85
CA ASP A 24 1.58 -14.56 -2.87
C ASP A 24 0.55 -15.39 -2.10
N GLY A 25 0.44 -16.69 -2.41
CA GLY A 25 -0.47 -17.60 -1.71
C GLY A 25 -0.19 -17.73 -0.21
N TYR A 26 1.08 -17.62 0.18
CA TYR A 26 1.47 -17.60 1.59
C TYR A 26 0.95 -16.35 2.29
N LEU A 27 1.11 -15.17 1.67
CA LEU A 27 0.64 -13.90 2.24
C LEU A 27 -0.88 -13.85 2.30
N VAL A 28 -1.59 -14.34 1.28
CA VAL A 28 -3.06 -14.40 1.29
C VAL A 28 -3.57 -15.21 2.49
N GLU A 29 -2.88 -16.29 2.85
CA GLU A 29 -3.26 -17.14 3.97
C GLU A 29 -2.80 -16.61 5.34
N ASN A 30 -1.58 -16.06 5.43
CA ASN A 30 -0.91 -15.80 6.71
C ASN A 30 -0.78 -14.32 7.08
N ASN A 31 -1.18 -13.40 6.19
CA ASN A 31 -1.16 -11.96 6.44
C ASN A 31 -2.57 -11.39 6.31
N ALA A 32 -3.17 -10.96 7.43
CA ALA A 32 -4.58 -10.59 7.46
C ALA A 32 -4.87 -9.39 6.55
N VAL A 33 -3.97 -8.41 6.52
CA VAL A 33 -4.12 -7.20 5.68
C VAL A 33 -4.02 -7.56 4.20
N TYR A 34 -2.99 -8.32 3.81
CA TYR A 34 -2.78 -8.74 2.43
C TYR A 34 -3.96 -9.59 1.92
N GLY A 35 -4.39 -10.58 2.69
CA GLY A 35 -5.52 -11.45 2.36
C GLY A 35 -6.84 -10.68 2.24
N ALA A 36 -7.10 -9.74 3.16
CA ALA A 36 -8.32 -8.91 3.12
C ALA A 36 -8.35 -8.01 1.88
N VAL A 37 -7.24 -7.37 1.53
CA VAL A 37 -7.11 -6.57 0.30
C VAL A 37 -7.31 -7.43 -0.94
N ARG A 38 -6.67 -8.61 -1.01
CA ARG A 38 -6.86 -9.55 -2.12
C ARG A 38 -8.33 -9.91 -2.33
N LYS A 39 -9.00 -10.34 -1.26
CA LYS A 39 -10.42 -10.71 -1.28
C LYS A 39 -11.30 -9.53 -1.69
N LYS A 40 -11.02 -8.34 -1.16
CA LYS A 40 -11.81 -7.15 -1.46
C LYS A 40 -11.65 -6.71 -2.93
N ALA A 41 -10.44 -6.75 -3.49
CA ALA A 41 -10.22 -6.45 -4.90
C ALA A 41 -10.99 -7.43 -5.82
N GLN A 42 -10.93 -8.73 -5.52
CA GLN A 42 -11.71 -9.75 -6.24
C GLN A 42 -13.21 -9.52 -6.14
N ALA A 43 -13.71 -9.14 -4.96
CA ALA A 43 -15.12 -8.81 -4.74
C ALA A 43 -15.59 -7.53 -5.46
N LEU A 44 -14.66 -6.73 -5.98
CA LEU A 44 -14.92 -5.56 -6.83
C LEU A 44 -14.69 -5.88 -8.33
N ASP A 45 -14.62 -7.16 -8.67
CA ASP A 45 -14.41 -7.74 -10.00
C ASP A 45 -13.03 -7.50 -10.62
N PHE A 46 -12.01 -7.15 -9.82
CA PHE A 46 -10.65 -7.08 -10.34
C PHE A 46 -10.08 -8.48 -10.56
N LYS A 47 -9.46 -8.67 -11.73
CA LYS A 47 -8.75 -9.88 -12.13
C LYS A 47 -7.25 -9.66 -12.02
N PHE A 48 -6.50 -10.76 -11.90
CA PHE A 48 -5.03 -10.73 -11.85
C PHE A 48 -4.46 -11.40 -13.10
N SER A 49 -3.46 -10.79 -13.71
CA SER A 49 -2.86 -11.28 -14.96
C SER A 49 -1.34 -11.39 -14.86
N ALA A 50 -0.81 -12.57 -15.19
CA ALA A 50 0.62 -12.82 -15.32
C ALA A 50 1.20 -12.32 -16.67
N ASN A 51 0.38 -11.64 -17.48
CA ASN A 51 0.74 -11.10 -18.78
C ASN A 51 0.70 -9.57 -18.72
N PRO A 52 1.69 -8.92 -18.08
CA PRO A 52 1.78 -7.46 -18.05
C PRO A 52 1.98 -6.91 -19.46
N THR A 53 1.43 -5.73 -19.73
CA THR A 53 1.70 -5.01 -20.99
C THR A 53 3.14 -4.46 -20.99
N LEU A 54 3.64 -4.09 -22.17
CA LEU A 54 4.99 -3.50 -22.28
C LEU A 54 5.07 -2.16 -21.53
N GLU A 55 4.00 -1.37 -21.55
CA GLU A 55 3.89 -0.10 -20.86
C GLU A 55 3.92 -0.29 -19.34
N TYR A 56 3.24 -1.33 -18.84
CA TYR A 56 3.30 -1.70 -17.42
C TYR A 56 4.71 -2.13 -17.02
N LEU A 57 5.37 -2.97 -17.82
CA LEU A 57 6.74 -3.38 -17.55
C LEU A 57 7.74 -2.22 -17.57
N ALA A 58 7.51 -1.23 -18.43
CA ALA A 58 8.38 -0.07 -18.58
C ALA A 58 8.14 0.97 -17.49
N PHE A 59 6.87 1.25 -17.15
CA PHE A 59 6.53 2.33 -16.25
C PHE A 59 5.17 2.12 -15.51
N PRO A 60 5.13 1.25 -14.48
CA PRO A 60 3.89 0.88 -13.78
C PRO A 60 3.11 2.07 -13.21
N MET A 61 3.80 3.11 -12.72
CA MET A 61 3.16 4.30 -12.12
C MET A 61 2.21 5.04 -13.06
N SER A 62 2.37 4.88 -14.37
CA SER A 62 1.48 5.49 -15.37
C SER A 62 0.23 4.66 -15.71
N GLN A 63 0.11 3.45 -15.15
CA GLN A 63 -0.87 2.46 -15.60
C GLN A 63 -2.11 2.34 -14.72
N LEU A 64 -2.25 3.16 -13.67
CA LEU A 64 -3.38 3.05 -12.75
C LEU A 64 -4.74 3.16 -13.47
N GLU A 65 -4.91 4.13 -14.37
CA GLU A 65 -6.16 4.29 -15.13
C GLU A 65 -6.46 3.10 -16.07
N ASN A 66 -5.41 2.46 -16.61
CA ASN A 66 -5.55 1.25 -17.42
C ASN A 66 -5.97 0.06 -16.55
N ILE A 67 -5.38 -0.09 -15.35
CA ILE A 67 -5.76 -1.13 -14.37
C ILE A 67 -7.23 -0.96 -13.97
N LEU A 68 -7.65 0.27 -13.65
CA LEU A 68 -9.01 0.60 -13.21
C LEU A 68 -10.04 0.35 -14.30
N SER A 69 -9.76 0.78 -15.54
CA SER A 69 -10.68 0.61 -16.66
C SER A 69 -10.79 -0.84 -17.13
N ALA A 70 -9.68 -1.57 -17.22
CA ALA A 70 -9.65 -2.98 -17.60
C ALA A 70 -10.02 -3.93 -16.45
N LYS A 71 -10.16 -3.41 -15.23
CA LYS A 71 -10.28 -4.18 -13.98
C LYS A 71 -9.25 -5.33 -13.91
N THR A 72 -8.01 -5.06 -14.31
CA THR A 72 -6.94 -6.06 -14.40
C THR A 72 -5.68 -5.55 -13.73
N ILE A 73 -5.24 -6.25 -12.68
CA ILE A 73 -4.02 -5.98 -11.91
C ILE A 73 -2.93 -6.93 -12.40
N TYR A 74 -1.78 -6.38 -12.77
CA TYR A 74 -0.73 -7.16 -13.41
C TYR A 74 0.31 -7.65 -12.42
N PHE A 75 0.91 -8.80 -12.72
CA PHE A 75 2.04 -9.33 -11.99
C PHE A 75 2.99 -10.07 -12.92
N GLN A 76 4.21 -10.24 -12.46
CA GLN A 76 5.27 -10.91 -13.18
C GLN A 76 5.41 -12.34 -12.68
N ASN A 77 5.68 -13.25 -13.61
CA ASN A 77 6.13 -14.59 -13.28
C ASN A 77 7.58 -14.52 -12.76
N ASN A 78 7.73 -14.39 -11.46
CA ASN A 78 9.03 -14.39 -10.79
C ASN A 78 9.34 -15.72 -10.09
N SER A 79 8.34 -16.60 -9.90
CA SER A 79 8.54 -17.92 -9.28
C SER A 79 9.21 -18.93 -10.22
N THR A 80 8.85 -18.97 -11.51
CA THR A 80 9.34 -19.99 -12.45
C THR A 80 10.86 -19.94 -12.61
N ILE A 81 11.43 -18.73 -12.79
CA ILE A 81 12.87 -18.55 -12.94
C ILE A 81 13.63 -18.95 -11.66
N LEU A 82 13.04 -18.72 -10.49
CA LEU A 82 13.63 -19.13 -9.21
C LEU A 82 13.66 -20.65 -9.07
N SER A 83 12.59 -21.34 -9.49
CA SER A 83 12.55 -22.80 -9.52
C SER A 83 13.58 -23.38 -10.50
N GLU A 84 13.75 -22.79 -11.68
CA GLU A 84 14.79 -23.20 -12.63
C GLU A 84 16.21 -23.02 -12.07
N ILE A 85 16.45 -21.92 -11.36
CA ILE A 85 17.72 -21.62 -10.70
C ILE A 85 18.01 -22.66 -9.60
N ASP A 86 17.04 -22.97 -8.73
CA ASP A 86 17.18 -23.95 -7.66
C ASP A 86 17.41 -25.37 -8.21
N GLN A 87 16.78 -25.73 -9.33
CA GLN A 87 17.02 -27.01 -10.00
C GLN A 87 18.45 -27.14 -10.54
N LYS A 88 19.07 -26.04 -11.02
CA LYS A 88 20.44 -26.07 -11.57
C LYS A 88 21.51 -26.16 -10.48
N ILE A 89 21.30 -25.50 -9.34
CA ILE A 89 22.27 -25.44 -8.23
C ILE A 89 21.55 -25.54 -6.87
N PRO A 90 20.97 -26.71 -6.55
CA PRO A 90 20.08 -26.88 -5.40
C PRO A 90 20.78 -26.60 -4.08
N GLN A 91 20.11 -25.90 -3.18
CA GLN A 91 20.59 -25.55 -1.82
C GLN A 91 21.87 -24.69 -1.76
N GLN A 92 22.45 -24.32 -2.91
CA GLN A 92 23.66 -23.51 -2.98
C GLN A 92 23.34 -22.01 -2.91
N ILE A 93 22.13 -21.60 -3.30
CA ILE A 93 21.76 -20.20 -3.34
C ILE A 93 21.00 -19.75 -2.10
N GLU A 94 21.50 -18.66 -1.53
CA GLU A 94 20.80 -17.86 -0.53
C GLU A 94 20.01 -16.72 -1.17
N TRP A 95 18.90 -16.34 -0.52
CA TRP A 95 18.03 -15.25 -0.96
C TRP A 95 18.79 -13.97 -1.28
N ASP A 96 19.80 -13.63 -0.48
CA ASP A 96 20.58 -12.40 -0.62
C ASP A 96 21.33 -12.31 -1.97
N HIS A 97 21.58 -13.44 -2.65
CA HIS A 97 22.17 -13.45 -3.99
C HIS A 97 21.18 -13.04 -5.09
N ILE A 98 19.88 -13.18 -4.84
CA ILE A 98 18.82 -13.00 -5.86
C ILE A 98 17.93 -11.80 -5.55
N GLY A 99 17.61 -11.55 -4.28
CA GLY A 99 16.56 -10.61 -3.88
C GLY A 99 16.72 -9.21 -4.47
N GLY A 100 17.94 -8.68 -4.55
CA GLY A 100 18.22 -7.36 -5.14
C GLY A 100 18.05 -7.28 -6.66
N ASN A 101 18.02 -8.42 -7.36
CA ASN A 101 17.87 -8.49 -8.81
C ASN A 101 16.48 -8.99 -9.25
N LEU A 102 15.69 -9.53 -8.32
CA LEU A 102 14.35 -9.99 -8.60
C LEU A 102 13.40 -8.80 -8.70
N LYS A 103 12.62 -8.75 -9.79
CA LYS A 103 11.55 -7.76 -9.89
C LYS A 103 10.42 -8.12 -8.91
N ALA A 104 10.02 -7.14 -8.10
CA ALA A 104 8.89 -7.25 -7.19
C ALA A 104 7.56 -7.19 -7.94
N ASN A 105 6.53 -7.74 -7.31
CA ASN A 105 5.14 -7.71 -7.77
C ASN A 105 4.30 -6.75 -6.93
N TYR A 106 3.96 -5.60 -7.49
CA TYR A 106 3.23 -4.55 -6.76
C TYR A 106 1.71 -4.77 -6.66
N THR A 107 1.26 -6.00 -6.84
CA THR A 107 -0.17 -6.36 -6.87
C THR A 107 -0.93 -5.93 -5.62
N PHE A 108 -0.28 -5.94 -4.46
CA PHE A 108 -0.89 -5.54 -3.20
C PHE A 108 -1.23 -4.06 -3.18
N HIS A 109 -0.25 -3.23 -3.53
CA HIS A 109 -0.39 -1.78 -3.59
C HIS A 109 -1.41 -1.36 -4.67
N GLU A 110 -1.34 -1.98 -5.86
CA GLU A 110 -2.30 -1.73 -6.94
C GLU A 110 -3.72 -2.15 -6.57
N SER A 111 -3.86 -3.27 -5.84
CA SER A 111 -5.15 -3.68 -5.28
C SER A 111 -5.70 -2.64 -4.30
N CYS A 112 -4.83 -2.02 -3.50
CA CYS A 112 -5.25 -0.95 -2.59
C CYS A 112 -5.81 0.25 -3.36
N HIS A 113 -5.14 0.71 -4.42
CA HIS A 113 -5.66 1.79 -5.27
C HIS A 113 -6.96 1.40 -5.95
N ALA A 114 -7.05 0.19 -6.51
CA ALA A 114 -8.26 -0.33 -7.14
C ALA A 114 -9.47 -0.27 -6.20
N ILE A 115 -9.28 -0.69 -4.95
CA ILE A 115 -10.31 -0.64 -3.90
C ILE A 115 -10.65 0.80 -3.55
N ALA A 116 -9.65 1.62 -3.24
CA ALA A 116 -9.84 2.99 -2.79
C ALA A 116 -10.54 3.84 -3.85
N ARG A 117 -10.11 3.75 -5.12
CA ARG A 117 -10.75 4.42 -6.24
C ARG A 117 -12.18 3.95 -6.47
N THR A 118 -12.44 2.65 -6.36
CA THR A 118 -13.80 2.12 -6.56
C THR A 118 -14.76 2.64 -5.48
N ILE A 119 -14.31 2.71 -4.22
CA ILE A 119 -15.12 3.24 -3.13
C ILE A 119 -15.27 4.77 -3.25
N SER A 120 -14.20 5.51 -3.58
CA SER A 120 -14.25 6.97 -3.76
C SER A 120 -15.18 7.36 -4.92
N ASN A 121 -15.14 6.62 -6.04
CA ASN A 121 -16.08 6.77 -7.16
C ASN A 121 -17.53 6.54 -6.74
N ARG A 122 -17.82 5.46 -6.02
CA ARG A 122 -19.18 5.16 -5.53
C ARG A 122 -19.69 6.24 -4.58
N LEU A 123 -18.81 6.87 -3.80
CA LEU A 123 -19.13 7.97 -2.91
C LEU A 123 -19.22 9.34 -3.62
N GLY A 124 -18.94 9.40 -4.92
CA GLY A 124 -19.02 10.62 -5.72
C GLY A 124 -17.82 11.56 -5.58
N LEU A 125 -16.78 11.17 -4.83
CA LEU A 125 -15.61 12.03 -4.58
C LEU A 125 -14.75 12.23 -5.83
N ALA A 126 -14.66 11.23 -6.71
CA ALA A 126 -13.92 11.35 -7.96
C ALA A 126 -14.59 12.25 -9.01
N ALA A 127 -15.91 12.42 -8.93
CA ALA A 127 -16.67 13.32 -9.79
C ALA A 127 -16.68 14.77 -9.27
N ALA A 128 -16.02 15.05 -8.14
CA ALA A 128 -15.99 16.38 -7.56
C ALA A 128 -15.41 17.40 -8.55
N THR A 129 -16.04 18.56 -8.65
CA THR A 129 -15.54 19.66 -9.49
C THR A 129 -14.41 20.43 -8.82
N SER A 130 -14.38 20.44 -7.48
CA SER A 130 -13.34 21.07 -6.68
C SER A 130 -12.00 20.35 -6.83
N GLN A 131 -10.98 21.08 -7.28
CA GLN A 131 -9.60 20.59 -7.35
C GLN A 131 -9.08 20.13 -5.99
N LYS A 132 -9.41 20.85 -4.90
CA LYS A 132 -9.02 20.45 -3.53
C LYS A 132 -9.59 19.09 -3.16
N THR A 133 -10.87 18.84 -3.47
CA THR A 133 -11.52 17.55 -3.21
C THR A 133 -10.86 16.43 -4.02
N LYS A 134 -10.54 16.68 -5.29
CA LYS A 134 -9.80 15.72 -6.13
C LYS A 134 -8.42 15.40 -5.54
N LEU A 135 -7.65 16.41 -5.17
CA LEU A 135 -6.32 16.25 -4.58
C LEU A 135 -6.37 15.45 -3.27
N VAL A 136 -7.29 15.77 -2.37
CA VAL A 136 -7.47 15.00 -1.12
C VAL A 136 -7.86 13.55 -1.43
N THR A 137 -8.75 13.32 -2.38
CA THR A 137 -9.17 11.95 -2.78
C THR A 137 -7.99 11.15 -3.32
N MET A 138 -7.24 11.72 -4.26
CA MET A 138 -6.08 11.09 -4.87
C MET A 138 -4.99 10.76 -3.84
N LEU A 139 -4.67 11.69 -2.94
CA LEU A 139 -3.64 11.46 -1.93
C LEU A 139 -4.11 10.50 -0.84
N LEU A 140 -5.41 10.44 -0.56
CA LEU A 140 -5.98 9.45 0.36
C LEU A 140 -5.94 8.03 -0.21
N GLU A 141 -6.07 7.87 -1.53
CA GLU A 141 -5.88 6.57 -2.20
C GLU A 141 -4.45 6.05 -2.01
N GLU A 142 -3.44 6.90 -2.22
CA GLU A 142 -2.03 6.59 -1.95
C GLU A 142 -1.82 6.28 -0.45
N SER A 143 -2.37 7.11 0.43
CA SER A 143 -2.24 6.90 1.88
C SER A 143 -2.86 5.60 2.34
N PHE A 144 -3.96 5.15 1.72
CA PHE A 144 -4.55 3.84 1.98
C PHE A 144 -3.59 2.72 1.57
N ALA A 145 -2.98 2.82 0.39
CA ALA A 145 -1.98 1.84 -0.07
C ALA A 145 -0.78 1.77 0.87
N ASN A 146 -0.16 2.92 1.21
CA ASN A 146 0.97 2.95 2.14
C ASN A 146 0.59 2.44 3.54
N THR A 147 -0.64 2.73 4.01
CA THR A 147 -1.13 2.22 5.28
C THR A 147 -1.30 0.71 5.25
N CYS A 148 -1.85 0.14 4.18
CA CYS A 148 -1.98 -1.30 4.05
C CYS A 148 -0.61 -2.00 4.07
N GLU A 149 0.37 -1.48 3.35
CA GLU A 149 1.74 -2.01 3.34
C GLU A 149 2.38 -1.92 4.72
N PHE A 150 2.26 -0.79 5.39
CA PHE A 150 2.77 -0.62 6.75
C PHE A 150 2.08 -1.55 7.75
N MET A 151 0.76 -1.65 7.69
CA MET A 151 0.00 -2.46 8.64
C MET A 151 0.18 -3.97 8.38
N ALA A 152 0.46 -4.39 7.15
CA ALA A 152 0.79 -5.78 6.82
C ALA A 152 2.06 -6.26 7.52
N ILE A 153 2.97 -5.35 7.88
CA ILE A 153 4.21 -5.67 8.62
C ILE A 153 3.90 -6.19 10.04
N HIS A 154 2.72 -5.88 10.59
CA HIS A 154 2.25 -6.39 11.88
C HIS A 154 2.34 -7.92 11.96
N ASP A 155 1.89 -8.60 10.90
CA ASP A 155 1.76 -10.06 10.84
C ASP A 155 3.04 -10.78 10.37
N ALA A 156 4.08 -10.05 9.94
CA ALA A 156 5.29 -10.65 9.37
C ALA A 156 6.17 -11.40 10.40
N ALA A 157 5.77 -12.59 10.82
CA ALA A 157 6.32 -13.28 12.00
C ALA A 157 7.83 -13.60 11.90
N ASP A 158 8.29 -14.02 10.72
CA ASP A 158 9.64 -14.54 10.51
C ASP A 158 10.28 -14.02 9.20
N ALA A 159 11.51 -14.46 8.90
CA ALA A 159 12.23 -14.06 7.70
C ALA A 159 11.54 -14.47 6.40
N THR A 160 10.84 -15.61 6.36
CA THR A 160 10.09 -16.05 5.16
C THR A 160 8.97 -15.09 4.86
N HIS A 161 8.18 -14.76 5.89
CA HIS A 161 7.06 -13.84 5.75
C HIS A 161 7.56 -12.44 5.32
N LYS A 162 8.63 -11.94 5.94
CA LYS A 162 9.25 -10.66 5.55
C LYS A 162 9.67 -10.66 4.08
N THR A 163 10.42 -11.67 3.65
CA THR A 163 10.86 -11.79 2.25
C THR A 163 9.68 -11.86 1.28
N PHE A 164 8.64 -12.63 1.59
CA PHE A 164 7.45 -12.66 0.74
C PHE A 164 6.74 -11.30 0.68
N LEU A 165 6.64 -10.58 1.79
CA LEU A 165 6.04 -9.25 1.80
C LEU A 165 6.89 -8.24 1.01
N GLU A 166 8.22 -8.30 1.10
CA GLU A 166 9.16 -7.45 0.34
C GLU A 166 8.99 -7.63 -1.17
N VAL A 167 8.90 -8.87 -1.65
CA VAL A 167 8.74 -9.13 -3.10
C VAL A 167 7.34 -8.84 -3.62
N ASN A 168 6.37 -8.56 -2.74
CA ASN A 168 4.98 -8.27 -3.10
C ASN A 168 4.49 -6.87 -2.69
N SER A 169 5.39 -5.97 -2.27
CA SER A 169 5.07 -4.60 -1.82
C SER A 169 6.05 -3.58 -2.40
N PHE A 170 5.65 -2.31 -2.50
CA PHE A 170 6.54 -1.20 -2.87
C PHE A 170 7.46 -0.78 -1.74
N PHE A 171 6.95 -0.80 -0.51
CA PHE A 171 7.68 -0.31 0.65
C PHE A 171 7.46 -1.19 1.88
N THR A 172 8.57 -1.69 2.43
CA THR A 172 8.56 -2.42 3.69
C THR A 172 9.78 -2.03 4.52
N LYS A 173 9.55 -1.29 5.60
CA LYS A 173 10.55 -1.11 6.68
C LYS A 173 10.15 -1.98 7.86
N PHE A 174 10.93 -3.02 8.13
CA PHE A 174 10.65 -3.97 9.22
C PHE A 174 11.26 -3.57 10.57
N ASP A 175 11.86 -2.38 10.66
CA ASP A 175 12.53 -1.92 11.88
C ASP A 175 11.52 -1.67 13.01
N ASP A 176 11.91 -2.07 14.23
CA ASP A 176 11.16 -2.11 15.48
C ASP A 176 9.61 -2.01 15.40
N ARG A 177 8.99 -3.17 15.19
CA ARG A 177 7.53 -3.34 15.10
C ARG A 177 6.85 -3.44 16.46
N THR A 178 7.62 -3.41 17.54
CA THR A 178 7.12 -3.61 18.91
C THR A 178 6.10 -2.53 19.25
N HIS A 179 6.39 -1.29 18.86
CA HIS A 179 5.48 -0.16 19.07
C HIS A 179 4.14 -0.32 18.33
N LEU A 180 4.17 -0.78 17.07
CA LEU A 180 2.95 -1.03 16.29
C LEU A 180 2.11 -2.15 16.94
N ARG A 181 2.73 -3.29 17.25
CA ARG A 181 2.04 -4.44 17.86
C ARG A 181 1.43 -4.09 19.21
N ASN A 182 2.19 -3.46 20.09
CA ASN A 182 1.70 -3.06 21.40
C ASN A 182 0.52 -2.11 21.30
N LEU A 183 0.60 -1.11 20.39
CA LEU A 183 -0.48 -0.17 20.21
C LEU A 183 -1.74 -0.83 19.62
N VAL A 184 -1.59 -1.71 18.63
CA VAL A 184 -2.70 -2.47 18.05
C VAL A 184 -3.39 -3.34 19.12
N GLN A 185 -2.61 -3.99 20.00
CA GLN A 185 -3.15 -4.77 21.11
C GLN A 185 -3.87 -3.90 22.14
N GLU A 186 -3.36 -2.71 22.43
CA GLU A 186 -3.91 -1.81 23.44
C GLU A 186 -5.21 -1.14 22.99
N VAL A 187 -5.27 -0.61 21.76
CA VAL A 187 -6.38 0.25 21.30
C VAL A 187 -7.21 -0.35 20.17
N GLY A 188 -6.73 -1.42 19.53
CA GLY A 188 -7.39 -2.10 18.42
C GLY A 188 -6.88 -1.67 17.04
N PHE A 189 -6.84 -2.65 16.12
CA PHE A 189 -6.31 -2.51 14.76
C PHE A 189 -6.95 -1.36 13.97
N LYS A 190 -8.29 -1.29 13.92
CA LYS A 190 -9.03 -0.28 13.15
C LYS A 190 -8.69 1.16 13.55
N LYS A 191 -8.51 1.41 14.85
CA LYS A 191 -8.14 2.75 15.35
C LYS A 191 -6.75 3.14 14.86
N VAL A 192 -5.78 2.24 15.02
CA VAL A 192 -4.40 2.45 14.55
C VAL A 192 -4.34 2.63 13.04
N PHE A 193 -5.05 1.77 12.29
CA PHE A 193 -5.15 1.85 10.83
C PHE A 193 -5.65 3.22 10.39
N LYS A 194 -6.76 3.69 10.97
CA LYS A 194 -7.35 5.00 10.66
C LYS A 194 -6.39 6.15 10.95
N PHE A 195 -5.68 6.10 12.09
CA PHE A 195 -4.65 7.10 12.39
C PHE A 195 -3.51 7.09 11.38
N MET A 196 -3.01 5.90 11.01
CA MET A 196 -1.93 5.77 10.04
C MET A 196 -2.32 6.29 8.65
N MET A 197 -3.57 6.11 8.23
CA MET A 197 -4.07 6.75 7.00
C MET A 197 -3.92 8.27 7.03
N PHE A 198 -4.24 8.93 8.16
CA PHE A 198 -4.03 10.38 8.30
C PHE A 198 -2.56 10.77 8.38
N ALA A 199 -1.71 9.94 9.01
CA ALA A 199 -0.26 10.18 9.05
C ALA A 199 0.37 10.12 7.64
N TYR A 200 0.02 9.10 6.85
CA TYR A 200 0.44 9.01 5.46
C TYR A 200 -0.17 10.12 4.60
N LEU A 201 -1.42 10.52 4.84
CA LEU A 201 -2.02 11.64 4.13
C LEU A 201 -1.26 12.94 4.38
N HIS A 202 -0.92 13.20 5.64
CA HIS A 202 -0.11 14.37 6.00
C HIS A 202 1.26 14.36 5.31
N SER A 203 1.90 13.18 5.23
CA SER A 203 3.16 12.97 4.51
C SER A 203 3.00 13.15 3.00
N ASN A 204 1.90 12.68 2.41
CA ASN A 204 1.60 12.84 0.98
C ASN A 204 1.28 14.30 0.61
N PHE A 205 0.85 15.11 1.58
CA PHE A 205 0.79 16.58 1.50
C PHE A 205 2.16 17.27 1.70
N LEU A 206 3.27 16.54 1.59
CA LEU A 206 4.64 17.03 1.69
C LEU A 206 5.04 17.61 3.07
N ASN A 207 4.27 17.33 4.13
CA ASN A 207 4.63 17.72 5.49
C ASN A 207 5.60 16.73 6.15
N GLU A 208 6.58 17.22 6.89
CA GLU A 208 7.59 16.38 7.54
C GLU A 208 7.17 15.90 8.94
N HIS A 209 6.25 16.61 9.58
CA HIS A 209 5.74 16.30 10.90
C HIS A 209 4.40 17.00 11.14
N PHE A 210 3.59 16.45 12.05
CA PHE A 210 2.43 17.18 12.56
C PHE A 210 2.84 18.35 13.45
N SER A 211 2.27 19.54 13.23
CA SER A 211 2.17 20.56 14.27
C SER A 211 1.26 20.08 15.41
N SER A 212 1.34 20.72 16.58
CA SER A 212 0.46 20.41 17.72
C SER A 212 -1.02 20.55 17.35
N GLN A 213 -1.37 21.58 16.56
CA GLN A 213 -2.75 21.82 16.14
C GLN A 213 -3.26 20.73 15.20
N GLU A 214 -2.47 20.34 14.20
CA GLU A 214 -2.83 19.28 13.25
C GLU A 214 -2.94 17.92 13.95
N PHE A 215 -2.00 17.62 14.86
CA PHE A 215 -2.06 16.39 15.63
C PHE A 215 -3.36 16.30 16.44
N THR A 216 -3.75 17.38 17.12
CA THR A 216 -5.04 17.45 17.84
C THR A 216 -6.24 17.29 16.92
N ARG A 217 -6.20 17.84 15.70
CA ARG A 217 -7.29 17.64 14.72
C ARG A 217 -7.38 16.18 14.29
N VAL A 218 -6.26 15.55 13.96
CA VAL A 218 -6.21 14.13 13.57
C VAL A 218 -6.66 13.21 14.71
N THR A 219 -6.27 13.46 15.96
CA THR A 219 -6.71 12.63 17.09
C THR A 219 -8.20 12.78 17.38
N LYS A 220 -8.80 13.96 17.13
CA LYS A 220 -10.27 14.15 17.18
C LYS A 220 -11.01 13.35 16.11
N LEU A 221 -10.42 13.18 14.92
CA LEU A 221 -11.00 12.39 13.82
C LEU A 221 -10.77 10.88 13.98
N THR A 222 -9.87 10.49 14.86
CA THR A 222 -9.43 9.10 15.07
C THR A 222 -9.58 8.69 16.53
N PHE A 223 -8.53 8.82 17.32
CA PHE A 223 -8.50 8.63 18.75
C PHE A 223 -7.26 9.33 19.32
N ASP A 224 -7.28 9.59 20.64
CA ASP A 224 -6.13 10.16 21.35
C ASP A 224 -5.33 9.06 22.06
N HIS A 225 -4.01 9.07 21.88
CA HIS A 225 -3.09 8.18 22.55
C HIS A 225 -1.63 8.68 22.45
N LYS A 226 -0.89 8.62 23.57
CA LYS A 226 0.48 9.16 23.67
C LYS A 226 1.48 8.56 22.68
N ALA A 227 1.29 7.29 22.29
CA ALA A 227 2.20 6.60 21.38
C ALA A 227 2.05 7.01 19.90
N LEU A 228 0.95 7.68 19.54
CA LEU A 228 0.65 8.03 18.15
C LEU A 228 1.69 8.96 17.53
N LYS A 229 2.23 9.89 18.32
CA LYS A 229 3.29 10.80 17.87
C LYS A 229 4.58 10.07 17.50
N ASN A 230 4.89 8.96 18.19
CA ASN A 230 6.06 8.15 17.82
C ASN A 230 5.74 7.28 16.60
N LEU A 231 4.53 6.71 16.54
CA LEU A 231 4.12 5.87 15.42
C LEU A 231 4.07 6.65 14.09
N SER A 232 3.59 7.90 14.11
CA SER A 232 3.48 8.73 12.90
C SER A 232 4.82 8.99 12.20
N LYS A 233 5.95 8.91 12.92
CA LYS A 233 7.29 9.06 12.32
C LYS A 233 7.50 8.08 11.16
N ASN A 234 6.98 6.87 11.24
CA ASN A 234 7.07 5.87 10.17
C ASN A 234 6.51 6.39 8.83
N ALA A 235 5.43 7.19 8.87
CA ALA A 235 4.86 7.78 7.67
C ALA A 235 5.72 8.91 7.07
N PHE A 236 6.53 9.58 7.91
CA PHE A 236 7.36 10.71 7.51
C PHE A 236 8.75 10.33 7.02
N GLU A 237 9.16 9.07 7.22
CA GLU A 237 10.44 8.55 6.72
C GLU A 237 10.43 8.08 5.25
N LEU A 238 9.31 8.27 4.54
CA LEU A 238 9.29 8.11 3.08
C LEU A 238 10.29 9.09 2.46
N SER A 239 11.14 8.62 1.54
CA SER A 239 12.22 9.46 1.01
C SER A 239 11.66 10.73 0.34
N PRO A 240 12.26 11.92 0.56
CA PRO A 240 11.78 13.16 -0.04
C PRO A 240 11.71 13.11 -1.57
N GLY A 241 12.70 12.47 -2.20
CA GLY A 241 12.72 12.27 -3.65
C GLY A 241 11.55 11.42 -4.15
N PHE A 242 11.22 10.33 -3.44
CA PHE A 242 10.03 9.53 -3.76
C PHE A 242 8.74 10.33 -3.54
N ARG A 243 8.59 11.00 -2.39
CA ARG A 243 7.40 11.78 -2.08
C ARG A 243 7.15 12.88 -3.10
N PHE A 244 8.18 13.66 -3.44
CA PHE A 244 8.03 14.79 -4.34
C PHE A 244 7.81 14.32 -5.79
N ASN A 245 8.69 13.47 -6.31
CA ASN A 245 8.65 13.08 -7.72
C ASN A 245 7.44 12.21 -8.04
N THR A 246 7.13 11.21 -7.20
CA THR A 246 5.99 10.32 -7.44
C THR A 246 4.68 11.09 -7.32
N THR A 247 4.53 11.94 -6.31
CA THR A 247 3.33 12.78 -6.17
C THR A 247 3.19 13.74 -7.33
N GLU A 248 4.25 14.47 -7.70
CA GLU A 248 4.19 15.41 -8.82
C GLU A 248 3.80 14.70 -10.12
N LEU A 249 4.43 13.57 -10.45
CA LEU A 249 4.09 12.81 -11.65
C LEU A 249 2.65 12.33 -11.61
N TYR A 250 2.20 11.77 -10.48
CA TYR A 250 0.85 11.27 -10.33
C TYR A 250 -0.19 12.38 -10.51
N LEU A 251 0.03 13.55 -9.90
CA LEU A 251 -0.84 14.71 -10.07
C LEU A 251 -0.87 15.19 -11.53
N ARG A 252 0.28 15.24 -12.21
CA ARG A 252 0.37 15.64 -13.62
C ARG A 252 -0.35 14.66 -14.55
N PHE A 253 -0.22 13.35 -14.33
CA PHE A 253 -0.97 12.35 -15.10
C PHE A 253 -2.48 12.48 -14.95
N ASN A 254 -2.95 13.03 -13.83
CA ASN A 254 -4.36 13.30 -13.57
C ASN A 254 -4.78 14.75 -13.93
N GLY A 255 -3.95 15.48 -14.68
CA GLY A 255 -4.30 16.77 -15.26
C GLY A 255 -4.11 17.98 -14.34
N ILE A 256 -3.47 17.82 -13.18
CA ILE A 256 -3.04 18.95 -12.34
C ILE A 256 -1.83 19.60 -13.00
N LYS A 257 -1.92 20.89 -13.33
CA LYS A 257 -0.91 21.59 -14.14
C LYS A 257 0.05 22.39 -13.27
N GLU A 258 -0.43 22.83 -12.12
CA GLU A 258 0.29 23.62 -11.15
C GLU A 258 1.48 22.84 -10.57
N PRO A 259 2.56 23.53 -10.17
CA PRO A 259 3.63 22.92 -9.38
C PRO A 259 3.05 22.23 -8.14
N VAL A 260 3.61 21.08 -7.76
CA VAL A 260 3.06 20.25 -6.66
C VAL A 260 2.97 21.01 -5.33
N LEU A 261 3.94 21.88 -5.03
CA LEU A 261 3.91 22.70 -3.81
C LEU A 261 2.73 23.67 -3.79
N ASP A 262 2.43 24.29 -4.94
CA ASP A 262 1.31 25.23 -5.06
C ASP A 262 -0.04 24.47 -5.03
N ALA A 263 -0.11 23.33 -5.72
CA ALA A 263 -1.31 22.50 -5.76
C ALA A 263 -1.69 22.00 -4.36
N LEU A 264 -0.71 21.67 -3.51
CA LEU A 264 -0.91 21.12 -2.17
C LEU A 264 -0.92 22.18 -1.06
N ALA A 265 -0.72 23.47 -1.38
CA ALA A 265 -0.70 24.58 -0.43
C ALA A 265 -2.11 24.98 0.06
N PHE A 266 -2.81 24.06 0.72
CA PHE A 266 -4.09 24.32 1.37
C PHE A 266 -4.31 23.44 2.60
N ASP A 267 -5.22 23.88 3.49
CA ASP A 267 -5.63 23.09 4.65
C ASP A 267 -6.51 21.90 4.23
N TYR A 268 -5.87 20.76 3.95
CA TYR A 268 -6.55 19.53 3.54
C TYR A 268 -7.39 18.91 4.67
N LEU A 269 -7.01 19.14 5.94
CA LEU A 269 -7.81 18.69 7.08
C LEU A 269 -9.13 19.46 7.13
N ALA A 270 -9.14 20.75 6.78
CA ALA A 270 -10.38 21.52 6.71
C ALA A 270 -11.32 20.98 5.63
N VAL A 271 -10.78 20.51 4.50
CA VAL A 271 -11.58 19.86 3.44
C VAL A 271 -12.23 18.58 3.97
N ILE A 272 -11.50 17.75 4.71
CA ILE A 272 -12.03 16.51 5.32
C ILE A 272 -13.07 16.81 6.41
N GLU A 273 -12.83 17.83 7.24
CA GLU A 273 -13.75 18.24 8.31
C GLU A 273 -15.06 18.83 7.78
N GLN A 274 -15.01 19.49 6.62
CA GLN A 274 -16.18 20.13 5.99
C GLN A 274 -17.02 19.17 5.15
N ASP A 275 -16.42 18.12 4.56
CA ASP A 275 -17.13 17.12 3.77
C ASP A 275 -17.13 15.75 4.48
N PRO A 276 -18.27 15.35 5.09
CA PRO A 276 -18.37 14.09 5.83
C PRO A 276 -18.18 12.85 4.95
N THR A 277 -18.22 13.00 3.62
CA THR A 277 -17.97 11.92 2.66
C THR A 277 -16.56 11.37 2.78
N PHE A 278 -15.58 12.20 3.15
CA PHE A 278 -14.21 11.73 3.39
C PHE A 278 -14.13 10.81 4.62
N LEU A 279 -14.82 11.16 5.71
CA LEU A 279 -14.86 10.29 6.89
C LEU A 279 -15.60 8.98 6.59
N LYS A 280 -16.64 9.03 5.74
CA LYS A 280 -17.30 7.83 5.24
C LYS A 280 -16.34 6.96 4.42
N LEU A 281 -15.58 7.54 3.49
CA LEU A 281 -14.56 6.83 2.71
C LEU A 281 -13.52 6.16 3.62
N ILE A 282 -12.94 6.91 4.55
CA ILE A 282 -11.93 6.40 5.50
C ILE A 282 -12.50 5.25 6.34
N ASN A 283 -13.72 5.39 6.84
CA ASN A 283 -14.36 4.33 7.61
C ASN A 283 -14.62 3.10 6.74
N GLU A 284 -15.15 3.24 5.53
CA GLU A 284 -15.40 2.11 4.63
C GLU A 284 -14.11 1.39 4.20
N LEU A 285 -13.00 2.10 4.06
CA LEU A 285 -11.68 1.52 3.83
C LEU A 285 -11.15 0.78 5.07
N THR A 286 -11.40 1.32 6.26
CA THR A 286 -11.00 0.68 7.52
C THR A 286 -11.80 -0.59 7.80
N GLU A 287 -13.08 -0.64 7.40
CA GLU A 287 -13.97 -1.81 7.58
C GLU A 287 -13.63 -3.01 6.67
N ILE A 288 -12.59 -2.91 5.85
CA ILE A 288 -12.05 -4.05 5.09
C ILE A 288 -11.40 -5.09 6.03
N PHE A 289 -10.92 -4.65 7.19
CA PHE A 289 -10.17 -5.44 8.19
C PHE A 289 -10.98 -5.64 9.47
#